data_AF-A0A972ZNS5-F1
#
_entry.id   AF-A0A972ZNS5-F1
#
_cell.length_a   1.000
_cell.length_b   1.000
_cell.length_c   1.000
_cell.angle_alpha   90.00
_cell.angle_beta   90.00
_cell.angle_gamma   90.00
#
_symmetry.space_group_name_H-M   'P 1'
#
loop_
_entity.id
_entity.type
_entity.pdbx_description
1 polymer ?
#
loop_
_entity_poly.entity_id
_entity_poly.type
_entity_poly.pdbx_seq_one_letter_code
_entity_poly.pdbx_strand_id
1 'polypeptide(L)'
;MALQHHSSDELLKRATDQFDRLYKESEKITRVMAISLHCYITGAPHRIRYLEELYGYILDKPGVLMWTGEQVSDWYKGEMTKSRQ
;
A
#
# COMPACT_ATOMS: atom_id res chain seq x y z
N MET A 1 -10.16 17.03 -10.96
CA MET A 1 -9.36 16.61 -9.79
C MET A 1 -9.74 15.17 -9.44
N ALA A 2 -8.80 14.23 -9.34
CA ALA A 2 -9.07 12.78 -9.37
C ALA A 2 -9.88 12.19 -8.18
N LEU A 3 -10.30 13.01 -7.21
CA LEU A 3 -10.97 12.58 -5.96
C LEU A 3 -12.23 13.38 -5.60
N GLN A 4 -12.55 14.45 -6.35
CA GLN A 4 -13.64 15.37 -5.98
C GLN A 4 -15.04 14.80 -6.25
N HIS A 5 -15.17 13.91 -7.22
CA HIS A 5 -16.45 13.36 -7.67
C HIS A 5 -16.60 11.87 -7.35
N HIS A 6 -15.87 11.37 -6.34
CA HIS A 6 -15.94 9.98 -5.91
C HIS A 6 -16.49 9.86 -4.50
N SER A 7 -17.19 8.75 -4.26
CA SER A 7 -17.68 8.39 -2.93
C SER A 7 -16.52 8.14 -1.97
N SER A 8 -16.78 8.28 -0.67
CA SER A 8 -15.72 8.19 0.34
C SER A 8 -15.08 6.79 0.45
N ASP A 9 -15.81 5.74 0.09
CA ASP A 9 -15.36 4.33 0.09
C ASP A 9 -14.46 3.98 -1.10
N GLU A 10 -14.36 4.86 -2.11
CA GLU A 10 -13.59 4.59 -3.33
C GLU A 10 -12.10 4.32 -3.04
N LEU A 11 -11.55 4.93 -1.98
CA LEU A 11 -10.19 4.65 -1.51
C LEU A 11 -10.02 3.17 -1.16
N LEU A 12 -10.91 2.64 -0.30
CA LEU A 12 -10.85 1.26 0.16
C LEU A 12 -11.00 0.30 -1.01
N LYS A 13 -11.99 0.52 -1.88
CA LYS A 13 -12.25 -0.36 -3.02
C LYS A 13 -11.05 -0.44 -3.96
N ARG A 14 -10.55 0.70 -4.43
CA ARG A 14 -9.42 0.73 -5.37
C ARG A 14 -8.13 0.21 -4.74
N ALA A 15 -7.87 0.54 -3.49
CA ALA A 15 -6.66 0.07 -2.81
C ALA A 15 -6.70 -1.43 -2.54
N THR A 16 -7.86 -1.99 -2.21
CA THR A 16 -8.06 -3.43 -2.06
C THR A 16 -7.83 -4.16 -3.38
N ASP A 17 -8.44 -3.70 -4.48
CA ASP A 17 -8.24 -4.28 -5.81
C ASP A 17 -6.77 -4.23 -6.24
N GLN A 18 -6.09 -3.11 -5.98
CA GLN A 18 -4.66 -2.95 -6.25
C GLN A 18 -3.82 -3.91 -5.40
N PHE A 19 -4.10 -3.98 -4.10
CA PHE A 19 -3.38 -4.85 -3.18
C PHE A 19 -3.55 -6.32 -3.59
N ASP A 20 -4.76 -6.80 -3.83
CA ASP A 20 -5.03 -8.19 -4.19
C ASP A 20 -4.26 -8.62 -5.44
N ARG A 21 -4.17 -7.71 -6.41
CA ARG A 21 -3.40 -7.96 -7.62
C ARG A 21 -1.90 -8.06 -7.33
N LEU A 22 -1.34 -7.11 -6.58
CA LEU A 22 0.08 -7.10 -6.22
C LEU A 22 0.44 -8.29 -5.33
N TYR A 23 -0.43 -8.65 -4.39
CA TYR A 23 -0.25 -9.78 -3.49
C TYR A 23 -0.18 -11.09 -4.26
N LYS A 24 -1.08 -11.32 -5.21
CA LYS A 24 -1.02 -12.50 -6.11
C LYS A 24 0.26 -12.54 -6.94
N GLU A 25 0.71 -11.41 -7.46
CA GLU A 25 1.96 -11.35 -8.23
C GLU A 25 3.21 -11.53 -7.37
N SER A 26 3.11 -11.22 -6.07
CA SER A 26 4.21 -11.33 -5.11
C SER A 26 4.72 -12.75 -4.89
N GLU A 27 3.91 -13.76 -5.21
CA GLU A 27 4.31 -15.18 -5.21
C GLU A 27 5.52 -15.45 -6.13
N LYS A 28 5.71 -14.63 -7.17
CA LYS A 28 6.78 -14.81 -8.16
C LYS A 28 7.85 -13.73 -8.11
N ILE A 29 7.48 -12.51 -7.74
CA ILE A 29 8.40 -11.37 -7.71
C ILE A 29 7.96 -10.37 -6.64
N THR A 30 8.89 -9.90 -5.82
CA THR A 30 8.61 -8.89 -4.80
C THR A 30 7.89 -7.68 -5.39
N ARG A 31 6.81 -7.24 -4.73
CA ARG A 31 6.03 -6.06 -5.08
C ARG A 31 6.05 -5.04 -3.94
N VAL A 32 5.93 -3.77 -4.29
CA VAL A 32 5.80 -2.66 -3.34
C VAL A 32 4.54 -1.87 -3.70
N MET A 33 3.71 -1.58 -2.70
CA MET A 33 2.52 -0.76 -2.85
C MET A 33 2.72 0.54 -2.06
N ALA A 34 2.63 1.68 -2.75
CA ALA A 34 2.63 2.99 -2.11
C ALA A 34 1.19 3.43 -1.81
N ILE A 35 0.95 3.90 -0.59
CA ILE A 35 -0.33 4.46 -0.17
C ILE A 35 -0.11 5.95 0.12
N SER A 36 -0.62 6.81 -0.77
CA SER A 36 -0.49 8.26 -0.65
C SER A 36 -1.60 8.82 0.23
N LEU A 37 -1.21 9.49 1.33
CA LEU A 37 -2.13 10.09 2.28
C LEU A 37 -2.01 11.61 2.27
N HIS A 38 -3.12 12.31 2.47
CA HIS A 38 -3.12 13.75 2.67
C HIS A 38 -4.10 14.09 3.79
N CYS A 39 -3.63 14.74 4.87
CA CYS A 39 -4.44 14.93 6.08
C CYS A 39 -5.77 15.63 5.80
N TYR A 40 -5.77 16.62 4.90
CA TYR A 40 -6.98 17.33 4.50
C TYR A 40 -7.99 16.46 3.71
N ILE A 41 -7.51 15.46 2.96
CA ILE A 41 -8.35 14.64 2.07
C ILE A 41 -8.74 13.33 2.75
N THR A 42 -7.75 12.54 3.18
CA THR A 42 -7.96 11.21 3.78
C THR A 42 -8.40 11.33 5.24
N GLY A 43 -7.91 12.35 5.95
CA GLY A 43 -8.25 12.59 7.35
C GLY A 43 -9.65 13.16 7.58
N ALA A 44 -10.42 13.47 6.53
CA ALA A 44 -11.80 13.92 6.68
C ALA A 44 -12.64 12.84 7.41
N PRO A 45 -13.52 13.20 8.36
CA PRO A 45 -14.24 12.23 9.21
C PRO A 45 -15.00 11.15 8.44
N HIS A 46 -15.59 11.50 7.29
CA HIS A 46 -16.32 10.55 6.45
C HIS A 46 -15.41 9.63 5.59
N ARG A 47 -14.09 9.81 5.65
CA ARG A 47 -13.09 9.11 4.81
C ARG A 47 -12.08 8.32 5.64
N ILE A 48 -11.70 8.79 6.82
CA ILE A 48 -10.63 8.18 7.62
C ILE A 48 -10.90 6.72 7.98
N ARG A 49 -12.17 6.35 8.24
CA ARG A 49 -12.56 4.95 8.53
C ARG A 49 -12.11 3.96 7.45
N TYR A 50 -12.13 4.36 6.18
CA TYR A 50 -11.77 3.49 5.07
C TYR A 50 -10.27 3.25 4.98
N LEU A 51 -9.46 4.17 5.52
CA LEU A 51 -8.02 3.95 5.67
C LEU A 51 -7.75 2.92 6.78
N GLU A 52 -8.47 2.99 7.89
CA GLU A 52 -8.38 2.03 8.99
C GLU A 52 -8.77 0.62 8.52
N GLU A 53 -9.89 0.50 7.80
CA GLU A 53 -10.35 -0.75 7.18
C GLU A 53 -9.33 -1.31 6.19
N LEU A 54 -8.75 -0.45 5.34
CA LEU A 54 -7.71 -0.85 4.39
C LEU A 54 -6.47 -1.39 5.09
N TYR A 55 -5.98 -0.70 6.13
CA TYR A 55 -4.83 -1.18 6.89
C TYR A 55 -5.13 -2.50 7.59
N GLY A 56 -6.32 -2.65 8.18
CA GLY A 56 -6.77 -3.93 8.74
C GLY A 56 -6.74 -5.06 7.72
N TYR A 57 -7.28 -4.82 6.52
CA TYR A 57 -7.30 -5.81 5.44
C TYR A 57 -5.89 -6.23 4.98
N ILE A 58 -4.98 -5.26 4.80
CA ILE A 58 -3.62 -5.50 4.31
C ILE A 58 -2.79 -6.25 5.36
N LEU A 59 -2.89 -5.85 6.64
CA LEU A 59 -2.09 -6.41 7.73
C LEU A 59 -2.53 -7.82 8.14
N ASP A 60 -3.77 -8.20 7.84
CA ASP A 60 -4.26 -9.57 8.06
C ASP A 60 -3.61 -10.59 7.11
N LYS A 61 -3.02 -10.15 5.99
CA LYS A 61 -2.40 -11.06 5.02
C LYS A 61 -0.97 -11.44 5.44
N PRO A 62 -0.62 -12.73 5.40
CA PRO A 62 0.73 -13.18 5.76
C PRO A 62 1.77 -12.68 4.74
N GLY A 63 2.98 -12.41 5.20
CA GLY A 63 4.10 -11.98 4.34
C GLY A 63 4.06 -10.51 3.93
N VAL A 64 3.14 -9.71 4.47
CA VAL A 64 3.12 -8.25 4.25
C VAL A 64 4.04 -7.55 5.24
N LEU A 65 4.84 -6.60 4.75
CA LEU A 65 5.73 -5.76 5.55
C LEU A 65 5.33 -4.29 5.40
N MET A 66 5.11 -3.61 6.53
CA MET A 66 4.92 -2.15 6.57
C MET A 66 6.27 -1.47 6.74
N TRP A 67 6.82 -1.00 5.63
CA TRP A 67 8.13 -0.35 5.60
C TRP A 67 8.06 1.10 5.17
N THR A 68 8.97 1.90 5.73
CA THR A 68 9.26 3.24 5.23
C THR A 68 10.03 3.17 3.91
N GLY A 69 10.09 4.29 3.18
CA GLY A 69 10.87 4.37 1.94
C GLY A 69 12.37 4.10 2.15
N GLU A 70 12.91 4.46 3.32
CA GLU A 70 14.30 4.18 3.70
C GLU A 70 14.55 2.68 3.82
N GLN A 71 13.69 1.96 4.55
CA GLN A 71 13.79 0.51 4.72
C GLN A 71 13.72 -0.23 3.37
N VAL A 72 12.83 0.21 2.47
CA VAL A 72 12.75 -0.35 1.11
C VAL A 72 14.03 -0.08 0.33
N SER A 73 14.58 1.14 0.42
CA SER A 73 15.85 1.51 -0.21
C SER A 73 17.00 0.62 0.28
N ASP A 74 17.11 0.44 1.59
CA ASP A 74 18.22 -0.31 2.20
C ASP A 74 18.15 -1.79 1.88
N TRP A 75 16.96 -2.38 1.89
CA TRP A 75 16.73 -3.73 1.39
C TRP A 75 17.17 -3.87 -0.07
N TYR A 76 16.73 -2.97 -0.95
CA TYR A 76 17.05 -3.03 -2.38
C TYR A 76 18.56 -2.93 -2.62
N LYS A 77 19.26 -2.03 -1.93
CA LYS A 77 20.72 -1.94 -1.99
C LYS A 77 21.38 -3.25 -1.56
N GLY A 78 20.90 -3.86 -0.47
CA GLY A 78 21.38 -5.14 0.02
C GLY A 78 21.24 -6.28 -1.00
N GLU A 79 20.08 -6.40 -1.65
CA GLU A 79 19.84 -7.41 -2.70
C GLU A 79 20.72 -7.16 -3.95
N MET A 80 20.93 -5.89 -4.30
CA MET A 80 21.80 -5.51 -5.42
C MET A 80 23.29 -5.80 -5.16
N THR A 81 23.73 -5.81 -3.90
CA THR A 81 25.09 -6.24 -3.55
C THR A 81 25.24 -7.75 -3.65
N LYS A 82 24.25 -8.54 -3.17
CA LYS A 82 24.29 -10.01 -3.23
C LYS A 82 24.32 -10.56 -4.65
N SER A 83 23.57 -9.95 -5.57
CA SER A 83 23.49 -10.39 -6.97
C SER A 83 24.75 -10.11 -7.80
N ARG A 84 25.70 -9.33 -7.28
CA ARG A 84 26.97 -8.99 -7.93
C ARG A 84 28.14 -9.88 -7.51
N GLN A 85 27.96 -10.76 -6.54
CA GLN A 85 28.92 -11.80 -6.14
C GLN A 85 28.61 -13.12 -6.84
#